data_AF-A0A6N9A3Y3-F1
#
_entry.id   AF-A0A6N9A3Y3-F1
#
_cell.length_a   1.000
_cell.length_b   1.000
_cell.length_c   1.000
_cell.angle_alpha   90.00
_cell.angle_beta   90.00
_cell.angle_gamma   90.00
#
_symmetry.space_group_name_H-M   'P 1'
#
loop_
_entity.id
_entity.type
_entity.pdbx_description
1 polymer ?
#
loop_
_entity_poly.entity_id
_entity_poly.type
_entity_poly.pdbx_seq_one_letter_code
_entity_poly.pdbx_strand_id
1 'polypeptide(L)'
;MSLVPAMLFATRHIRSRKEAVWAGGVAGPIAMIPGVFFYLALVGQYPGILERPVPANHLLEVLGSRGFQIAFQVVLFGTLIETGAGLIHAFNERIDSVYRMRGGEMPVRLRPVTAVALLLASYLLSRVGLVDLIGKGYNAMSYVFTAIVVIPLLTVGVYRLRSHRVPYSRHGT
;
A
#
# COMPACT_ATOMS: atom_id res chain seq x y z
N MET A 1 0.02 1.34 -5.83
CA MET A 1 -0.98 2.17 -6.53
C MET A 1 -2.41 1.99 -5.99
N SER A 2 -2.85 0.81 -5.53
CA SER A 2 -4.19 0.59 -4.93
C SER A 2 -4.40 1.20 -3.53
N LEU A 3 -3.33 1.57 -2.84
CA LEU A 3 -3.35 2.12 -1.47
C LEU A 3 -3.57 3.64 -1.39
N VAL A 4 -3.66 4.35 -2.52
CA VAL A 4 -3.80 5.82 -2.53
C VAL A 4 -4.95 6.29 -1.63
N PRO A 5 -6.16 5.70 -1.65
CA PRO A 5 -7.24 6.11 -0.76
C PRO A 5 -6.94 5.86 0.71
N ALA A 6 -6.21 4.78 1.04
CA ALA A 6 -5.82 4.45 2.41
C ALA A 6 -4.77 5.43 2.96
N MET A 7 -3.90 5.97 2.10
CA MET A 7 -2.87 6.94 2.49
C MET A 7 -3.40 8.38 2.65
N LEU A 8 -4.59 8.69 2.12
CA LEU A 8 -5.16 10.04 2.24
C LEU A 8 -5.33 10.49 3.69
N PHE A 9 -5.61 9.57 4.61
CA PHE A 9 -5.68 9.85 6.04
C PHE A 9 -4.37 10.43 6.58
N ALA A 10 -3.23 9.87 6.18
CA ALA A 10 -1.91 10.34 6.62
C ALA A 10 -1.58 11.74 6.05
N THR A 11 -2.07 12.05 4.85
CA THR A 11 -1.84 13.34 4.19
C THR A 11 -2.72 14.49 4.69
N ARG A 12 -3.67 14.24 5.61
CA ARG A 12 -4.61 15.27 6.12
C ARG A 12 -3.94 16.46 6.81
N HIS A 13 -2.69 16.30 7.25
CA HIS A 13 -1.94 17.32 7.98
C HIS A 13 -1.14 18.26 7.05
N ILE A 14 -1.09 17.98 5.74
CA ILE A 14 -0.42 18.83 4.75
C ILE A 14 -1.31 20.04 4.47
N ARG A 15 -0.81 21.26 4.74
CA ARG A 15 -1.60 22.49 4.67
C ARG A 15 -1.35 23.30 3.39
N SER A 16 -0.19 23.14 2.74
CA SER A 16 0.16 23.87 1.52
C SER A 16 0.63 22.99 0.36
N ARG A 17 0.44 23.46 -0.88
CA ARG A 17 0.96 22.79 -2.09
C ARG A 17 2.47 22.60 -2.04
N LYS A 18 3.18 23.58 -1.48
CA LYS A 18 4.64 23.53 -1.34
C LYS A 18 5.06 22.44 -0.35
N GLU A 19 4.36 22.29 0.78
CA GLU A 19 4.57 21.18 1.72
C GLU A 19 4.33 19.83 1.05
N ALA A 20 3.24 19.68 0.28
CA ALA A 20 2.93 18.42 -0.40
C ALA A 20 4.04 17.99 -1.36
N VAL A 21 4.55 18.93 -2.17
CA VAL A 21 5.61 18.66 -3.15
C VAL A 21 6.93 18.33 -2.47
N TRP A 22 7.32 19.07 -1.43
CA TRP A 22 8.54 18.77 -0.69
C TRP A 22 8.45 17.45 0.08
N ALA A 23 7.33 17.19 0.76
CA ALA A 23 7.12 15.96 1.49
C ALA A 23 7.20 14.75 0.56
N GLY A 24 6.49 14.77 -0.58
CA GLY A 24 6.56 13.69 -1.57
C GLY A 24 7.94 13.57 -2.21
N GLY A 25 8.55 14.70 -2.59
CA GLY A 25 9.85 14.76 -3.26
C GLY A 25 11.02 14.28 -2.40
N VAL A 26 10.93 14.40 -1.07
CA VAL A 26 11.96 13.92 -0.14
C VAL A 26 11.63 12.51 0.36
N ALA A 27 10.38 12.23 0.74
CA ALA A 27 9.98 10.93 1.26
C ALA A 27 10.14 9.81 0.22
N GLY A 28 9.85 10.10 -1.06
CA GLY A 28 9.99 9.12 -2.14
C GLY A 28 11.41 8.56 -2.26
N PRO A 29 12.44 9.41 -2.52
CA PRO A 29 13.82 8.97 -2.61
C PRO A 29 14.33 8.29 -1.33
N ILE A 30 14.03 8.84 -0.15
CA ILE A 30 14.45 8.24 1.13
C ILE A 30 13.89 6.81 1.27
N ALA A 31 12.62 6.60 0.90
CA ALA A 31 12.02 5.27 0.92
C ALA A 31 12.59 4.33 -0.15
N MET A 32 13.01 4.87 -1.30
CA MET A 32 13.44 4.07 -2.46
C MET A 32 14.92 3.68 -2.41
N ILE A 33 15.80 4.53 -1.86
CA ILE A 33 17.25 4.31 -1.83
C ILE A 33 17.63 2.94 -1.23
N PRO A 34 17.10 2.52 -0.06
CA PRO A 34 17.40 1.19 0.49
C PRO A 34 16.95 0.06 -0.44
N GLY A 35 15.79 0.22 -1.10
CA GLY A 35 15.26 -0.75 -2.05
C GLY A 35 16.15 -0.89 -3.29
N VAL A 36 16.73 0.20 -3.78
CA VAL A 36 17.68 0.18 -4.90
C VAL A 36 18.97 -0.56 -4.52
N PHE A 37 19.57 -0.25 -3.36
CA PHE A 37 20.75 -0.98 -2.91
C PHE A 37 20.49 -2.47 -2.70
N PHE A 38 19.34 -2.79 -2.11
CA PHE A 38 18.90 -4.18 -1.95
C PHE A 38 18.71 -4.88 -3.31
N TYR A 39 18.11 -4.21 -4.30
CA TYR A 39 17.97 -4.74 -5.66
C TYR A 39 19.33 -4.98 -6.33
N LEU A 40 20.28 -4.06 -6.20
CA LEU A 40 21.64 -4.25 -6.74
C LEU A 40 22.32 -5.48 -6.13
N ALA A 41 22.12 -5.72 -4.82
CA ALA A 41 22.62 -6.93 -4.17
C ALA A 41 21.97 -8.21 -4.73
N LEU A 42 20.67 -8.18 -5.03
CA LEU A 42 19.96 -9.31 -5.65
C LEU A 42 20.48 -9.64 -7.04
N VAL A 43 20.75 -8.63 -7.87
CA VAL A 43 21.26 -8.82 -9.24
C VAL A 43 22.61 -9.55 -9.22
N GLY A 44 23.44 -9.32 -8.20
CA GLY A 44 24.70 -10.05 -8.02
C GLY A 44 24.55 -11.56 -7.79
N GLN A 45 23.35 -12.05 -7.46
CA GLN A 45 23.03 -13.46 -7.25
C GLN A 45 22.32 -14.10 -8.46
N TYR A 46 22.29 -13.42 -9.60
CA TYR A 46 21.73 -13.98 -10.83
C TYR A 46 22.62 -15.12 -11.36
N PRO A 47 22.06 -16.25 -11.85
CA PRO A 47 20.62 -16.55 -12.03
C PRO A 47 19.94 -17.22 -10.83
N GLY A 48 20.69 -17.68 -9.82
CA GLY A 48 20.18 -18.51 -8.72
C GLY A 48 19.09 -17.86 -7.85
N ILE A 49 18.97 -16.53 -7.90
CA ILE A 49 17.94 -15.79 -7.15
C ILE A 49 16.51 -15.99 -7.69
N LEU A 50 16.35 -16.35 -8.98
CA LEU A 50 15.04 -16.42 -9.63
C LEU A 50 14.14 -17.53 -9.07
N GLU A 51 14.73 -18.60 -8.55
CA GLU A 51 13.99 -19.75 -8.01
C GLU A 51 13.70 -19.60 -6.50
N ARG A 52 14.16 -18.51 -5.87
CA ARG A 52 13.97 -18.29 -4.43
C ARG A 52 12.63 -17.61 -4.16
N PRO A 53 11.72 -18.21 -3.37
CA PRO A 53 10.42 -17.61 -3.06
C PRO A 53 10.53 -16.28 -2.30
N VAL A 54 11.56 -16.15 -1.47
CA VAL A 54 11.86 -14.94 -0.70
C VAL A 54 13.34 -14.57 -0.91
N PRO A 55 13.65 -13.76 -1.94
CA PRO A 55 15.03 -13.41 -2.30
C PRO A 55 15.83 -12.75 -1.17
N ALA A 56 15.16 -12.02 -0.28
CA ALA A 56 15.79 -11.40 0.89
C ALA A 56 16.45 -12.42 1.81
N ASN A 57 15.81 -13.56 2.07
CA ASN A 57 16.35 -14.58 2.95
C ASN A 57 17.66 -15.14 2.40
N HIS A 58 17.74 -15.33 1.08
CA HIS A 58 18.95 -15.80 0.43
C HIS A 58 20.11 -14.80 0.58
N LEU A 59 19.87 -13.50 0.43
CA LEU A 59 20.91 -12.49 0.67
C LEU A 59 21.41 -12.50 2.11
N LEU A 60 20.54 -12.75 3.09
CA LEU A 60 20.92 -12.85 4.50
C LEU A 60 21.74 -14.11 4.81
N GLU A 61 21.48 -15.22 4.10
CA GLU A 61 22.29 -16.43 4.16
C GLU A 61 23.68 -16.17 3.61
N VAL A 62 23.78 -15.53 2.43
CA VAL A 62 25.05 -15.16 1.80
C VAL A 62 25.86 -14.20 2.66
N LEU A 63 25.21 -13.28 3.38
CA LEU A 63 25.89 -12.35 4.29
C LEU A 63 26.50 -13.05 5.53
N GLY A 64 26.04 -14.27 5.87
CA GLY A 64 26.60 -15.10 6.94
C GLY A 64 26.42 -14.57 8.37
N SER A 65 25.73 -13.44 8.57
CA SER A 65 25.56 -12.81 9.88
C SER A 65 24.23 -13.17 10.54
N ARG A 66 24.29 -13.97 11.62
CA ARG A 66 23.11 -14.39 12.40
C ARG A 66 22.39 -13.21 13.08
N GLY A 67 23.14 -12.20 13.53
CA GLY A 67 22.54 -11.00 14.14
C GLY A 67 21.72 -10.20 13.12
N PHE A 68 22.24 -10.06 11.90
CA PHE A 68 21.55 -9.35 10.83
C PHE A 68 20.31 -10.10 10.35
N GLN A 69 20.36 -11.44 10.29
CA GLN A 69 19.20 -12.29 10.00
C GLN A 69 18.05 -12.05 11.00
N ILE A 70 18.36 -12.05 12.30
CA ILE A 70 17.35 -11.82 13.34
C ILE A 70 16.76 -10.41 13.23
N ALA A 71 17.62 -9.39 13.11
CA ALA A 71 17.19 -8.01 12.97
C ALA A 71 16.28 -7.81 11.75
N PHE A 72 16.67 -8.35 10.59
CA PHE A 72 15.86 -8.28 9.38
C PHE A 72 14.52 -8.98 9.56
N GLN A 73 14.49 -10.17 10.17
CA GLN A 73 13.26 -10.90 10.41
C GLN A 73 12.29 -10.12 11.32
N VAL A 74 12.81 -9.50 12.38
CA VAL A 74 12.01 -8.65 13.29
C VAL A 74 11.43 -7.45 12.54
N VAL A 75 12.25 -6.74 11.75
CA VAL A 75 11.80 -5.58 10.97
C VAL A 75 10.78 -5.99 9.90
N LEU A 76 11.00 -7.13 9.22
CA LEU A 76 10.09 -7.65 8.20
C LEU A 76 8.74 -8.01 8.83
N PHE A 77 8.72 -8.72 9.95
CA PHE A 77 7.48 -9.02 10.68
C PHE A 77 6.79 -7.75 11.17
N GLY A 78 7.55 -6.80 11.73
CA GLY A 78 7.01 -5.50 12.15
C GLY A 78 6.32 -4.77 11.01
N THR A 79 6.98 -4.70 9.86
CA THR A 79 6.42 -4.08 8.63
C THR A 79 5.16 -4.80 8.16
N LEU A 80 5.13 -6.13 8.20
CA LEU A 80 3.94 -6.91 7.83
C LEU A 80 2.77 -6.67 8.79
N ILE A 81 3.03 -6.59 10.09
CA ILE A 81 2.00 -6.29 11.10
C ILE A 81 1.49 -4.85 10.91
N GLU A 82 2.39 -3.89 10.73
CA GLU A 82 2.06 -2.48 10.52
C GLU A 82 1.20 -2.28 9.28
N THR A 83 1.62 -2.85 8.14
CA THR A 83 0.88 -2.75 6.88
C THR A 83 -0.47 -3.49 6.95
N GLY A 84 -0.50 -4.68 7.55
CA GLY A 84 -1.74 -5.44 7.76
C GLY A 84 -2.76 -4.70 8.64
N ALA A 85 -2.31 -4.18 9.78
CA ALA A 85 -3.15 -3.39 10.68
C ALA A 85 -3.63 -2.08 10.01
N GLY A 86 -2.75 -1.40 9.28
CA GLY A 86 -3.08 -0.20 8.51
C GLY A 86 -4.15 -0.45 7.45
N LEU A 87 -4.07 -1.58 6.73
CA LEU A 87 -5.07 -1.99 5.75
C LEU A 87 -6.43 -2.29 6.38
N ILE A 88 -6.45 -3.04 7.48
CA ILE A 88 -7.68 -3.35 8.23
C ILE A 88 -8.31 -2.05 8.75
N HIS A 89 -7.50 -1.14 9.30
CA HIS A 89 -7.97 0.15 9.78
C HIS A 89 -8.56 1.00 8.66
N ALA A 90 -7.87 1.13 7.52
CA ALA A 90 -8.37 1.88 6.37
C ALA A 90 -9.67 1.27 5.81
N PHE A 91 -9.80 -0.05 5.82
CA PHE A 91 -11.03 -0.73 5.41
C PHE A 91 -12.18 -0.45 6.38
N ASN A 92 -11.92 -0.46 7.68
CA ASN A 92 -12.89 -0.09 8.71
C ASN A 92 -13.37 1.36 8.56
N GLU A 93 -12.45 2.30 8.35
CA GLU A 93 -12.79 3.71 8.12
C GLU A 93 -13.64 3.87 6.86
N ARG A 94 -13.37 3.07 5.82
CA ARG A 94 -14.20 3.07 4.61
C ARG A 94 -15.61 2.59 4.89
N ILE A 95 -15.78 1.53 5.68
CA ILE A 95 -17.12 1.06 6.08
C ILE A 95 -17.82 2.14 6.91
N ASP A 96 -17.13 2.70 7.91
CA ASP A 96 -17.66 3.77 8.76
C ASP A 96 -18.14 4.98 7.94
N SER A 97 -17.35 5.40 6.95
CA SER A 97 -17.71 6.49 6.04
C SER A 97 -19.04 6.26 5.31
N VAL A 98 -19.35 5.01 4.95
CA VAL A 98 -20.61 4.63 4.29
C VAL A 98 -21.79 4.70 5.26
N TYR A 99 -21.61 4.31 6.51
CA TYR A 99 -22.63 4.46 7.56
C TYR A 99 -22.93 5.93 7.83
N ARG A 100 -21.87 6.75 7.95
CA ARG A 100 -22.01 8.19 8.18
C ARG A 100 -22.72 8.90 7.04
N MET A 101 -22.46 8.53 5.78
CA MET A 101 -23.20 9.06 4.61
C MET A 101 -24.69 8.71 4.65
N ARG A 102 -25.07 7.62 5.32
CA ARG A 102 -26.47 7.19 5.51
C ARG A 102 -27.10 7.72 6.80
N GLY A 103 -26.42 8.60 7.53
CA GLY A 103 -26.92 9.20 8.77
C GLY A 103 -26.83 8.29 10.00
N GLY A 104 -26.04 7.21 9.94
CA GLY A 104 -25.82 6.30 11.07
C GLY A 104 -24.34 6.19 11.45
N GLU A 105 -24.08 5.47 12.54
CA GLU A 105 -22.72 5.14 12.99
C GLU A 105 -22.44 3.65 12.83
N MET A 106 -21.18 3.28 12.57
CA MET A 106 -20.78 1.88 12.46
C MET A 106 -20.86 1.20 13.84
N PRO A 107 -21.59 0.07 13.97
CA PRO A 107 -21.64 -0.69 15.21
C PRO A 107 -20.24 -1.11 15.69
N VAL A 108 -19.95 -0.93 16.98
CA VAL A 108 -18.63 -1.20 17.59
C VAL A 108 -18.14 -2.63 17.34
N ARG A 109 -19.06 -3.61 17.31
CA ARG A 109 -18.75 -5.03 17.07
C ARG A 109 -18.32 -5.34 15.63
N LEU A 110 -18.67 -4.50 14.65
CA LEU A 110 -18.27 -4.73 13.25
C LEU A 110 -16.77 -4.52 13.05
N ARG A 111 -16.12 -3.64 13.82
CA ARG A 111 -14.69 -3.34 13.70
C ARG A 111 -13.78 -4.56 13.94
N PRO A 112 -13.96 -5.36 15.00
CA PRO A 112 -13.19 -6.59 15.17
C PRO A 112 -13.65 -7.70 14.21
N VAL A 113 -14.93 -7.76 13.83
CA VAL A 113 -15.44 -8.77 12.89
C VAL A 113 -14.81 -8.63 11.51
N THR A 114 -14.69 -7.41 10.99
CA THR A 114 -14.01 -7.14 9.71
C THR A 114 -12.53 -7.48 9.78
N ALA A 115 -11.86 -7.17 10.89
CA ALA A 115 -10.46 -7.53 11.10
C ALA A 115 -10.27 -9.05 11.06
N VAL A 116 -11.08 -9.81 11.81
CA VAL A 116 -11.04 -11.27 11.81
C VAL A 116 -11.37 -11.84 10.43
N ALA A 117 -12.39 -11.31 9.75
CA ALA A 117 -12.75 -11.76 8.41
C ALA A 117 -11.62 -11.54 7.40
N LEU A 118 -10.96 -10.37 7.41
CA LEU A 118 -9.83 -10.06 6.54
C LEU A 118 -8.60 -10.92 6.85
N LEU A 119 -8.33 -11.18 8.14
CA LEU A 119 -7.24 -12.07 8.56
C LEU A 119 -7.50 -13.51 8.13
N LEU A 120 -8.73 -14.01 8.31
CA LEU A 120 -9.14 -15.34 7.85
C LEU A 120 -9.06 -15.47 6.33
N ALA A 121 -9.53 -14.47 5.59
CA ALA A 121 -9.39 -14.42 4.14
C ALA A 121 -7.91 -14.46 3.72
N SER A 122 -7.05 -13.67 4.39
CA SER A 122 -5.60 -13.66 4.13
C SER A 122 -4.96 -15.02 4.43
N TYR A 123 -5.37 -15.68 5.51
CA TYR A 123 -4.92 -17.03 5.87
C TYR A 123 -5.37 -18.10 4.87
N LEU A 124 -6.60 -18.01 4.36
CA LEU A 124 -7.07 -18.93 3.32
C LEU A 124 -6.29 -18.71 2.02
N LEU A 125 -6.01 -17.46 1.67
CA LEU A 125 -5.28 -17.10 0.46
C LEU A 125 -3.81 -17.50 0.52
N SER A 126 -3.18 -17.48 1.70
CA SER A 126 -1.79 -17.89 1.88
C SER A 126 -1.55 -19.38 1.56
N ARG A 127 -2.61 -20.21 1.59
CA ARG A 127 -2.54 -21.63 1.20
C ARG A 127 -2.28 -21.86 -0.29
N VAL A 128 -2.52 -20.86 -1.13
CA VAL A 128 -2.23 -20.93 -2.59
C VAL A 128 -0.72 -20.95 -2.86
N GLY A 129 0.10 -20.55 -1.89
CA GLY A 129 1.55 -20.45 -2.02
C GLY A 129 1.99 -19.05 -2.45
N LEU A 130 3.11 -18.58 -1.91
CA LEU A 130 3.60 -17.21 -2.09
C LEU A 130 3.83 -16.85 -3.57
N VAL A 131 4.51 -17.74 -4.32
CA VAL A 131 4.92 -17.48 -5.71
C VAL A 131 3.70 -17.38 -6.62
N ASP A 132 2.80 -18.37 -6.55
CA ASP A 132 1.54 -18.37 -7.28
C ASP A 132 0.65 -17.17 -6.93
N LEU A 133 0.56 -16.86 -5.63
CA LEU A 133 -0.26 -15.77 -5.14
C LEU A 133 0.24 -14.42 -5.61
N ILE A 134 1.56 -14.17 -5.58
CA ILE A 134 2.13 -12.93 -6.11
C ILE A 134 1.95 -12.88 -7.63
N GLY A 135 2.30 -13.97 -8.33
CA GLY A 135 2.24 -14.01 -9.81
C GLY A 135 0.83 -13.74 -10.36
N LYS A 136 -0.19 -14.40 -9.79
CA LYS A 136 -1.59 -14.24 -10.23
C LYS A 136 -2.28 -13.06 -9.56
N GLY A 137 -2.06 -12.88 -8.27
CA GLY A 137 -2.74 -11.87 -7.46
C GLY A 137 -2.35 -10.44 -7.83
N TYR A 138 -1.06 -10.15 -8.05
CA TYR A 138 -0.64 -8.79 -8.44
C TYR A 138 -1.16 -8.44 -9.83
N ASN A 139 -1.14 -9.39 -10.75
CA ASN A 139 -1.65 -9.21 -12.10
C ASN A 139 -3.16 -8.92 -12.08
N ALA A 140 -3.94 -9.76 -11.38
CA ALA A 140 -5.38 -9.55 -11.22
C ALA A 140 -5.71 -8.20 -10.56
N MET A 141 -5.00 -7.82 -9.49
CA MET A 141 -5.19 -6.53 -8.82
C MET A 141 -4.83 -5.34 -9.71
N SER A 142 -3.83 -5.48 -10.58
CA SER A 142 -3.47 -4.44 -11.56
C SER A 142 -4.63 -4.16 -12.53
N TYR A 143 -5.26 -5.20 -13.06
CA TYR A 143 -6.42 -5.06 -13.93
C TYR A 143 -7.61 -4.41 -13.21
N VAL A 144 -7.94 -4.87 -11.99
CA VAL A 144 -9.03 -4.30 -11.19
C VAL A 144 -8.79 -2.83 -10.90
N PHE A 145 -7.58 -2.46 -10.46
CA PHE A 145 -7.23 -1.06 -10.19
C PHE A 145 -7.33 -0.20 -11.47
N THR A 146 -6.86 -0.73 -12.60
CA THR A 146 -6.92 -0.01 -13.87
C THR A 146 -8.36 0.27 -14.27
N ALA A 147 -9.24 -0.74 -14.19
CA ALA A 147 -10.64 -0.62 -14.54
C ALA A 147 -11.43 0.35 -13.64
N ILE A 148 -11.20 0.31 -12.32
CA ILE A 148 -11.99 1.08 -11.34
C ILE A 148 -11.43 2.48 -11.12
N VAL A 149 -10.11 2.67 -11.17
CA VAL A 149 -9.46 3.95 -10.83
C VAL A 149 -8.92 4.63 -12.07
N VAL A 150 -8.03 3.96 -12.82
CA VAL A 150 -7.30 4.61 -13.92
C VAL A 150 -8.23 5.01 -15.06
N ILE A 151 -9.10 4.10 -15.53
CA ILE A 151 -10.02 4.38 -16.64
C ILE A 151 -10.97 5.53 -16.31
N PRO A 152 -11.72 5.54 -15.18
CA PRO A 152 -12.62 6.64 -14.85
C PRO A 152 -11.89 7.97 -14.62
N LEU A 153 -10.70 7.92 -14.02
CA LEU A 153 -9.89 9.12 -13.78
C LEU A 153 -9.42 9.75 -15.11
N LEU A 154 -8.95 8.93 -16.04
CA LEU A 154 -8.46 9.40 -17.35
C LEU A 154 -9.59 9.76 -18.32
N THR A 155 -10.78 9.17 -18.19
CA THR A 155 -11.94 9.50 -19.03
C THR A 155 -12.75 10.65 -18.41
N VAL A 156 -13.48 10.38 -17.32
CA VAL A 156 -14.38 11.33 -16.66
C VAL A 156 -13.61 12.44 -15.95
N GLY A 157 -12.51 12.11 -15.28
CA GLY A 157 -11.70 13.11 -14.56
C GLY A 157 -11.08 14.14 -15.51
N VAL A 158 -10.48 13.70 -16.62
CA VAL A 158 -9.92 14.61 -17.64
C VAL A 158 -11.02 15.38 -18.37
N TYR A 159 -12.14 14.73 -18.71
CA TYR A 159 -13.29 15.39 -19.33
C TYR A 159 -13.81 16.54 -18.44
N ARG A 160 -14.02 16.28 -17.13
CA ARG A 160 -14.46 17.31 -16.17
C ARG A 160 -13.45 18.43 -15.98
N LEU A 161 -12.14 18.13 -16.00
CA LEU A 161 -11.08 19.14 -15.89
C LEU A 161 -11.06 20.07 -17.12
N ARG A 162 -11.38 19.55 -18.30
CA ARG A 162 -11.48 20.34 -19.54
C ARG A 162 -12.78 21.14 -19.61
N SER A 163 -13.88 20.61 -19.08
CA SER A 163 -15.21 21.26 -19.13
C SER A 163 -15.47 22.25 -18.00
N HIS A 164 -14.72 22.22 -16.89
CA HIS A 164 -14.80 23.21 -15.81
C HIS A 164 -13.44 23.88 -15.60
N ARG A 165 -13.30 25.13 -16.08
CA ARG A 165 -12.34 26.08 -15.48
C ARG A 165 -12.81 26.31 -14.04
N VAL A 166 -12.29 25.52 -13.10
CA VAL A 166 -12.62 25.62 -11.68
C VAL A 166 -12.46 27.08 -11.25
N PRO A 167 -13.55 27.79 -10.86
CA PRO A 167 -13.42 29.13 -10.33
C PRO A 167 -12.67 29.03 -9.01
N TYR A 168 -11.54 29.70 -8.90
CA TYR A 168 -10.84 29.85 -7.63
C TYR A 168 -11.71 30.74 -6.74
N SER A 169 -12.56 30.15 -5.90
CA SER A 169 -13.20 30.89 -4.83
C SER A 169 -12.13 31.29 -3.82
N ARG A 170 -11.63 32.54 -3.97
CA ARG A 170 -10.97 33.26 -2.88
C ARG A 170 -11.94 33.26 -1.70
N HIS A 171 -11.66 32.48 -0.65
CA HIS A 171 -12.12 32.88 0.67
C HIS A 171 -11.35 34.15 1.03
N GLY A 172 -12.07 35.27 0.96
CA GLY A 172 -11.60 36.59 1.35
C GLY A 172 -11.69 36.78 2.85
N THR A 173 -10.72 37.58 3.33
CA THR A 173 -10.68 38.43 4.53
C THR A 173 -10.95 37.80 5.89
#